data_AF-A0A2W4UXD5-F1
#
_entry.id   AF-A0A2W4UXD5-F1
#
_cell.length_a   1.000
_cell.length_b   1.000
_cell.length_c   1.000
_cell.angle_alpha   90.00
_cell.angle_beta   90.00
_cell.angle_gamma   90.00
#
_symmetry.space_group_name_H-M   'P 1'
#
loop_
_entity.id
_entity.type
_entity.pdbx_description
1 polymer ?
#
loop_
_entity_poly.entity_id
_entity_poly.type
_entity_poly.pdbx_seq_one_letter_code
_entity_poly.pdbx_strand_id
1 'polypeptide(L)'
;AHANAFLPVTNPLFVGAGGLRSFNGYYNFTPLGEELAANIPGYDNLPQVALYAETPVSRIQLGQGEGKALELVTIPGEGSKGMADTIRARSENPMMLLGLTHNSLGYILTEDEFGNGLFECQSFYEETVSLGPFTTPALNLQAYDPLFAQ
;
A
#
# COMPACT_ATOMS: atom_id res chain seq x y z
N ALA A 1 14.00 7.17 -7.87
CA ALA A 1 13.56 5.97 -8.61
C ALA A 1 12.14 5.63 -8.22
N HIS A 2 11.39 4.98 -9.11
CA HIS A 2 10.00 4.58 -8.90
C HIS A 2 9.79 3.10 -9.28
N ALA A 3 8.90 2.42 -8.57
CA ALA A 3 8.45 1.06 -8.88
C ALA A 3 6.95 0.95 -8.54
N ASN A 4 6.20 0.17 -9.33
CA ASN A 4 4.79 -0.11 -9.07
C ASN A 4 4.64 -1.45 -8.34
N ALA A 5 3.66 -1.54 -7.46
CA ALA A 5 3.25 -2.76 -6.81
C ALA A 5 1.77 -3.04 -7.03
N PHE A 6 1.45 -4.32 -7.28
CA PHE A 6 0.09 -4.84 -7.29
C PHE A 6 -0.20 -5.50 -5.94
N LEU A 7 -1.19 -4.97 -5.22
CA LEU A 7 -1.51 -5.33 -3.85
C LEU A 7 -2.85 -6.08 -3.83
N PRO A 8 -2.86 -7.39 -3.54
CA PRO A 8 -4.11 -8.12 -3.44
C PRO A 8 -4.92 -7.63 -2.24
N VAL A 9 -6.22 -7.42 -2.43
CA VAL A 9 -7.14 -7.08 -1.34
C VAL A 9 -7.77 -8.38 -0.84
N THR A 10 -7.25 -8.89 0.27
CA THR A 10 -7.68 -10.17 0.85
C THR A 10 -8.44 -10.03 2.15
N ASN A 11 -8.49 -8.82 2.74
CA ASN A 11 -9.30 -8.54 3.92
C ASN A 11 -10.79 -8.42 3.54
N PRO A 12 -11.68 -9.34 3.98
CA PRO A 12 -13.07 -9.31 3.56
C PRO A 12 -13.87 -8.15 4.15
N LEU A 13 -13.44 -7.53 5.26
CA LEU A 13 -14.04 -6.27 5.73
C LEU A 13 -13.76 -5.14 4.74
N PHE A 14 -12.53 -5.09 4.25
CA PHE A 14 -12.11 -4.12 3.26
C PHE A 14 -12.83 -4.36 1.91
N VAL A 15 -12.92 -5.61 1.46
CA VAL A 15 -13.72 -5.99 0.27
C VAL A 15 -15.18 -5.60 0.45
N GLY A 16 -15.78 -5.89 1.60
CA GLY A 16 -17.16 -5.55 1.93
C GLY A 16 -17.41 -4.04 1.94
N ALA A 17 -16.50 -3.26 2.52
CA ALA A 17 -16.56 -1.81 2.50
C ALA A 17 -16.47 -1.24 1.08
N GLY A 18 -15.63 -1.83 0.22
CA GLY A 18 -15.60 -1.51 -1.22
C GLY A 18 -16.92 -1.81 -1.91
N GLY A 19 -17.52 -2.97 -1.63
CA GLY A 19 -18.85 -3.35 -2.15
C GLY A 19 -19.99 -2.42 -1.68
N LEU A 20 -19.87 -1.86 -0.48
CA LEU A 20 -20.80 -0.85 0.06
C LEU A 20 -20.52 0.58 -0.44
N ARG A 21 -19.54 0.75 -1.33
CA ARG A 21 -19.12 2.04 -1.92
C ARG A 21 -18.42 3.00 -0.94
N SER A 22 -17.97 2.51 0.21
CA SER A 22 -17.33 3.35 1.24
C SER A 22 -16.02 4.00 0.75
N PHE A 23 -15.46 3.51 -0.35
CA PHE A 23 -14.20 3.97 -0.92
C PHE A 23 -14.31 4.67 -2.27
N ASN A 24 -15.54 4.85 -2.79
CA ASN A 24 -15.72 5.50 -4.08
C ASN A 24 -15.14 6.91 -4.04
N GLY A 25 -14.30 7.24 -5.03
CA GLY A 25 -13.57 8.52 -5.10
C GLY A 25 -12.24 8.57 -4.33
N TYR A 26 -11.91 7.55 -3.53
CA TYR A 26 -10.63 7.45 -2.80
C TYR A 26 -9.64 6.48 -3.44
N TYR A 27 -10.13 5.36 -3.97
CA TYR A 27 -9.31 4.35 -4.63
C TYR A 27 -9.99 3.83 -5.89
N ASN A 28 -9.19 3.41 -6.88
CA ASN A 28 -9.66 2.71 -8.07
C ASN A 28 -9.21 1.25 -7.95
N PHE A 29 -10.04 0.38 -7.35
CA PHE A 29 -9.64 -1.02 -7.14
C PHE A 29 -9.86 -1.93 -8.34
N THR A 30 -10.74 -1.54 -9.26
CA THR A 30 -10.87 -2.21 -10.56
C THR A 30 -11.37 -1.20 -11.59
N PRO A 31 -10.61 -0.89 -12.65
CA PRO A 31 -11.24 -0.36 -13.85
C PRO A 31 -11.99 -1.52 -14.49
N LEU A 32 -13.31 -1.64 -14.27
CA LEU A 32 -14.13 -2.25 -15.32
C LEU A 32 -13.83 -1.41 -16.56
N GLY A 33 -13.23 -2.04 -17.58
CA GLY A 33 -12.38 -1.39 -18.58
C GLY A 33 -12.83 0.01 -19.01
N GLU A 34 -11.89 0.90 -19.31
CA GLU A 34 -12.13 2.34 -19.56
C GLU A 34 -13.33 2.64 -20.47
N GLU A 35 -13.61 1.76 -21.43
CA GLU A 35 -14.77 1.81 -22.33
C GLU A 35 -16.12 1.67 -21.61
N LEU A 36 -16.21 0.83 -20.58
CA LEU A 36 -17.40 0.71 -19.72
C LEU A 36 -17.54 1.94 -18.81
N ALA A 37 -16.43 2.44 -18.27
CA ALA A 37 -16.40 3.62 -17.41
C ALA A 37 -16.85 4.89 -18.16
N ALA A 38 -16.40 5.07 -19.41
CA ALA A 38 -16.75 6.21 -20.24
C ALA A 38 -18.23 6.26 -20.65
N ASN A 39 -18.93 5.12 -20.63
CA ASN A 39 -20.28 4.99 -21.20
C ASN A 39 -21.39 4.82 -20.16
N ILE A 40 -21.08 4.79 -18.86
CA ILE A 40 -22.09 4.67 -17.79
C ILE A 40 -22.15 5.98 -16.97
N PRO A 41 -23.22 6.77 -17.08
CA PRO A 41 -23.44 7.92 -16.20
C PRO A 41 -23.45 7.49 -14.72
N GLY A 42 -22.59 8.13 -13.92
CA GLY A 42 -22.43 7.76 -12.50
C GLY A 42 -21.67 6.47 -12.27
N TYR A 43 -20.81 6.04 -13.19
CA TYR A 43 -19.91 4.91 -13.01
C TYR A 43 -19.16 4.93 -11.67
N ASP A 44 -18.66 6.10 -11.25
CA ASP A 44 -17.97 6.29 -9.96
C ASP A 44 -18.88 6.05 -8.73
N ASN A 45 -20.19 5.86 -8.93
CA ASN A 45 -21.17 5.51 -7.90
C ASN A 45 -21.54 4.02 -7.91
N LEU A 46 -20.97 3.22 -8.79
CA LEU A 46 -21.19 1.78 -8.77
C LEU A 46 -20.36 1.11 -7.66
N PRO A 47 -20.83 -0.02 -7.10
CA PRO A 47 -19.99 -0.87 -6.26
C PRO A 47 -18.72 -1.27 -6.99
N GLN A 48 -17.57 -1.14 -6.34
CA GLN A 48 -16.30 -1.66 -6.85
C GLN A 48 -15.99 -2.98 -6.16
N VAL A 49 -15.71 -4.02 -6.93
CA VAL A 49 -15.06 -5.21 -6.35
C VAL A 49 -13.60 -4.85 -6.15
N ALA A 50 -13.18 -4.72 -4.90
CA ALA A 50 -11.78 -4.46 -4.59
C ALA A 50 -11.00 -5.77 -4.60
N LEU A 51 -10.47 -6.18 -5.76
CA LEU A 51 -9.67 -7.41 -5.87
C LEU A 51 -8.18 -7.14 -5.66
N TYR A 52 -7.71 -6.01 -6.15
CA TYR A 52 -6.33 -5.55 -5.96
C TYR A 52 -6.28 -4.02 -6.01
N ALA A 53 -5.17 -3.44 -5.58
CA ALA A 53 -4.82 -2.05 -5.80
C ALA A 53 -3.47 -1.98 -6.53
N GLU A 54 -3.31 -1.05 -7.46
CA GLU A 54 -2.00 -0.71 -8.02
C GLU A 54 -1.51 0.59 -7.38
N THR A 55 -0.25 0.62 -6.94
CA THR A 55 0.34 1.84 -6.38
C THR A 55 1.79 2.01 -6.78
N PRO A 56 2.22 3.23 -7.11
CA PRO A 56 3.63 3.55 -7.20
C PRO A 56 4.24 3.71 -5.80
N VAL A 57 5.53 3.42 -5.72
CA VAL A 57 6.43 3.65 -4.59
C VAL A 57 7.70 4.28 -5.14
N SER A 58 8.27 5.18 -4.36
CA SER A 58 9.39 6.03 -4.73
C SER A 58 10.47 6.00 -3.66
N ARG A 59 11.71 5.99 -4.11
CA ARG A 59 12.90 6.28 -3.31
C ARG A 59 13.62 7.47 -3.93
N ILE A 60 13.79 8.53 -3.15
CA ILE A 60 14.48 9.75 -3.54
C ILE A 60 15.74 9.86 -2.68
N GLN A 61 16.89 10.04 -3.33
CA GLN A 61 18.15 10.24 -2.65
C GLN A 61 18.58 11.70 -2.82
N LEU A 62 18.85 12.37 -1.71
CA LEU A 62 19.38 13.73 -1.67
C LEU A 62 20.82 13.70 -1.14
N GLY A 63 21.76 14.15 -1.97
CA GLY A 63 23.19 14.05 -1.68
C GLY A 63 23.82 12.78 -2.27
N GLN A 64 25.08 12.52 -1.91
CA GLN A 64 25.88 11.42 -2.45
C GLN A 64 26.79 10.83 -1.36
N GLY A 65 27.18 9.57 -1.55
CA GLY A 65 28.04 8.83 -0.62
C GLY A 65 27.24 8.01 0.41
N GLU A 66 27.72 6.80 0.66
CA GLU A 66 27.14 5.87 1.64
C GLU A 66 27.21 6.44 3.07
N GLY A 67 26.12 6.27 3.82
CA GLY A 67 25.92 6.83 5.15
C GLY A 67 25.77 8.35 5.21
N LYS A 68 25.72 9.04 4.06
CA LYS A 68 25.76 10.52 3.99
C LYS A 68 24.63 11.13 3.17
N ALA A 69 24.01 10.36 2.28
CA ALA A 69 22.85 10.81 1.53
C ALA A 69 21.59 10.64 2.38
N LEU A 70 20.65 11.59 2.27
CA LEU A 70 19.32 11.44 2.85
C LEU A 70 18.43 10.66 1.88
N GLU A 71 17.83 9.58 2.34
CA GLU A 71 16.83 8.83 1.59
C GLU A 71 15.42 9.20 2.05
N LEU A 72 14.54 9.47 1.09
CA LEU A 72 13.12 9.68 1.30
C LEU A 72 12.38 8.56 0.60
N VAL A 73 11.66 7.75 1.35
CA VAL A 73 10.97 6.56 0.84
C VAL A 73 9.48 6.72 1.11
N THR A 74 8.68 6.64 0.06
CA THR A 74 7.22 6.78 0.13
C THR A 74 6.59 5.47 0.58
N ILE A 75 5.56 5.56 1.42
CA ILE A 75 4.72 4.44 1.83
C ILE A 75 3.28 4.75 1.39
N PRO A 76 2.65 3.90 0.56
CA PRO A 76 1.33 4.15 0.00
C PRO A 76 0.19 3.84 0.97
N GLY A 77 0.24 4.43 2.16
CA GLY A 77 -0.68 4.22 3.25
C GLY A 77 -0.05 4.57 4.60
N GLU A 78 -0.65 4.09 5.68
CA GLU A 78 -0.16 4.22 7.04
C GLU A 78 0.68 2.98 7.39
N GLY A 79 2.00 3.09 7.23
CA GLY A 79 2.92 2.01 7.57
C GLY A 79 3.04 1.79 9.08
N SER A 80 2.86 0.55 9.52
CA SER A 80 3.15 0.14 10.90
C SER A 80 4.62 0.29 11.26
N LYS A 81 4.94 0.10 12.54
CA LYS A 81 6.33 0.03 12.99
C LYS A 81 7.08 -1.13 12.31
N GLY A 82 6.51 -2.34 12.27
CA GLY A 82 7.16 -3.48 11.64
C GLY A 82 7.44 -3.24 10.17
N MET A 83 6.48 -2.66 9.44
CA MET A 83 6.67 -2.29 8.05
C MET A 83 7.81 -1.26 7.88
N ALA A 84 7.78 -0.19 8.67
CA ALA A 84 8.82 0.83 8.68
C ALA A 84 10.21 0.26 8.95
N ASP A 85 10.33 -0.66 9.91
CA ASP A 85 11.59 -1.31 10.26
C ASP A 85 12.13 -2.16 9.08
N THR A 86 11.26 -2.85 8.34
CA THR A 86 11.71 -3.62 7.15
C THR A 86 12.34 -2.70 6.10
N ILE A 87 11.75 -1.53 5.82
CA ILE A 87 12.29 -0.58 4.83
C ILE A 87 13.63 -0.02 5.32
N ARG A 88 13.71 0.38 6.60
CA ARG A 88 14.93 0.94 7.19
C ARG A 88 16.10 -0.05 7.17
N ALA A 89 15.84 -1.34 7.31
CA ALA A 89 16.88 -2.37 7.27
C ALA A 89 17.58 -2.50 5.90
N ARG A 90 17.11 -1.81 4.86
CA ARG A 90 17.67 -1.89 3.49
C ARG A 90 18.79 -0.89 3.19
N SER A 91 19.05 0.07 4.07
CA SER A 91 20.08 1.09 3.84
C SER A 91 20.61 1.66 5.15
N GLU A 92 21.92 1.91 5.19
CA GLU A 92 22.59 2.60 6.30
C GLU A 92 22.49 4.13 6.19
N ASN A 93 21.95 4.65 5.08
CA ASN A 93 21.72 6.08 4.91
C ASN A 93 20.62 6.58 5.87
N PRO A 94 20.74 7.82 6.38
CA PRO A 94 19.64 8.49 7.05
C PRO A 94 18.36 8.44 6.19
N MET A 95 17.25 7.98 6.79
CA MET A 95 16.03 7.70 6.03
C MET A 95 14.80 8.36 6.66
N MET A 96 14.04 9.08 5.82
CA MET A 96 12.69 9.54 6.08
C MET A 96 11.69 8.64 5.38
N LEU A 97 10.74 8.12 6.15
CA LEU A 97 9.60 7.36 5.63
C LEU A 97 8.41 8.30 5.50
N LEU A 98 7.85 8.41 4.31
CA LEU A 98 6.77 9.33 3.97
C LEU A 98 5.48 8.54 3.77
N GLY A 99 4.69 8.37 4.83
CA GLY A 99 3.36 7.76 4.76
C GLY A 99 2.38 8.58 3.92
N LEU A 100 1.24 7.96 3.57
CA LEU A 100 0.12 8.60 2.86
C LEU A 100 0.53 9.23 1.51
N THR A 101 1.48 8.61 0.81
CA THR A 101 2.03 9.11 -0.46
C THR A 101 1.55 8.29 -1.64
N HIS A 102 1.33 8.94 -2.79
CA HIS A 102 0.72 8.37 -4.00
C HIS A 102 -0.72 7.91 -3.82
N ASN A 103 -0.92 6.82 -3.10
CA ASN A 103 -2.22 6.26 -2.73
C ASN A 103 -2.25 6.11 -1.21
N SER A 104 -3.40 6.39 -0.60
CA SER A 104 -3.53 6.39 0.87
C SER A 104 -4.17 5.09 1.36
N LEU A 105 -3.63 3.90 1.05
CA LEU A 105 -4.32 2.59 1.11
C LEU A 105 -4.54 2.02 2.53
N GLY A 106 -5.15 2.79 3.42
CA GLY A 106 -5.39 2.40 4.80
C GLY A 106 -4.08 2.05 5.54
N TYR A 107 -4.17 1.14 6.50
CA TYR A 107 -3.01 0.69 7.27
C TYR A 107 -2.27 -0.46 6.57
N ILE A 108 -0.94 -0.41 6.62
CA ILE A 108 -0.06 -1.41 6.06
C ILE A 108 0.68 -2.08 7.21
N LEU A 109 0.31 -3.33 7.47
CA LEU A 109 0.84 -4.19 8.53
C LEU A 109 1.79 -5.23 7.93
N THR A 110 2.75 -5.71 8.71
CA THR A 110 3.46 -6.96 8.38
C THR A 110 2.52 -8.15 8.52
N GLU A 111 2.89 -9.31 7.97
CA GLU A 111 2.11 -10.54 8.11
C GLU A 111 1.92 -10.91 9.59
N ASP A 112 2.99 -10.78 10.39
CA ASP A 112 2.96 -11.06 11.83
C ASP A 112 2.06 -10.09 12.60
N GLU A 113 2.04 -8.81 12.22
CA GLU A 113 1.17 -7.80 12.83
C GLU A 113 -0.31 -7.97 12.43
N PHE A 114 -0.57 -8.53 11.24
CA PHE A 114 -1.91 -8.89 10.75
C PHE A 114 -2.44 -10.22 11.37
N GLY A 115 -1.59 -10.99 12.06
CA GLY A 115 -2.02 -12.23 12.73
C GLY A 115 -2.54 -13.32 11.76
N ASN A 116 -3.13 -14.38 12.33
CA ASN A 116 -3.55 -15.56 11.57
C ASN A 116 -4.98 -15.50 11.02
N GLY A 117 -5.72 -14.42 11.32
CA GLY A 117 -7.12 -14.28 10.94
C GLY A 117 -7.71 -12.96 11.39
N LEU A 118 -8.88 -12.63 10.82
CA LEU A 118 -9.62 -11.43 11.17
C LEU A 118 -9.85 -11.34 12.68
N PHE A 119 -9.37 -10.27 13.29
CA PHE A 119 -9.50 -9.94 14.72
C PHE A 119 -8.59 -10.73 15.66
N GLU A 120 -7.57 -11.41 15.13
CA GLU A 120 -6.56 -12.12 15.94
C GLU A 120 -5.30 -11.27 16.22
N CYS A 121 -5.34 -9.97 15.91
CA CYS A 121 -4.19 -9.07 15.95
C CYS A 121 -3.88 -8.38 17.28
N GLN A 122 -2.64 -7.89 17.38
CA GLN A 122 -2.23 -6.89 18.37
C GLN A 122 -2.90 -5.51 18.14
N SER A 123 -3.36 -5.21 16.92
CA SER A 123 -3.90 -3.90 16.52
C SER A 123 -5.22 -4.05 15.75
N PHE A 124 -6.32 -4.17 16.50
CA PHE A 124 -7.66 -4.48 15.98
C PHE A 124 -8.16 -3.45 14.96
N TYR A 125 -7.90 -2.16 15.17
CA TYR A 125 -8.40 -1.13 14.26
C TYR A 125 -7.68 -1.20 12.91
N GLU A 126 -6.35 -1.17 12.94
CA GLU A 126 -5.48 -1.15 11.77
C GLU A 126 -5.70 -2.37 10.87
N GLU A 127 -5.97 -3.53 11.47
CA GLU A 127 -6.36 -4.73 10.74
C GLU A 127 -7.66 -4.52 9.94
N THR A 128 -8.69 -3.90 10.54
CA THR A 128 -10.00 -3.71 9.87
C THR A 128 -9.94 -2.76 8.67
N VAL A 129 -8.93 -1.90 8.61
CA VAL A 129 -8.73 -0.91 7.53
C VAL A 129 -7.47 -1.18 6.71
N SER A 130 -6.95 -2.40 6.74
CA SER A 130 -5.83 -2.88 5.91
C SER A 130 -6.33 -3.71 4.72
N LEU A 131 -5.60 -3.70 3.60
CA LEU A 131 -5.91 -4.55 2.44
C LEU A 131 -5.74 -6.05 2.74
N GLY A 132 -4.91 -6.42 3.71
CA GLY A 132 -4.63 -7.80 4.09
C GLY A 132 -3.16 -8.09 4.38
N PRO A 133 -2.83 -9.32 4.83
CA PRO A 133 -1.49 -9.69 5.29
C PRO A 133 -0.44 -9.67 4.17
N PHE A 134 -0.86 -9.81 2.91
CA PHE A 134 0.06 -9.86 1.77
C PHE A 134 0.52 -8.49 1.27
N THR A 135 0.04 -7.40 1.87
CA THR A 135 0.36 -6.03 1.43
C THR A 135 1.86 -5.73 1.58
N THR A 136 2.42 -5.98 2.76
CA THR A 136 3.86 -5.77 3.02
C THR A 136 4.75 -6.68 2.17
N PRO A 137 4.50 -8.00 2.08
CA PRO A 137 5.23 -8.89 1.17
C PRO A 137 5.23 -8.41 -0.29
N ALA A 138 4.05 -8.02 -0.80
CA ALA A 138 3.91 -7.56 -2.17
C ALA A 138 4.72 -6.28 -2.42
N LEU A 139 4.64 -5.30 -1.51
CA LEU A 139 5.42 -4.06 -1.60
C LEU A 139 6.92 -4.32 -1.52
N ASN A 140 7.37 -5.21 -0.64
CA ASN A 140 8.77 -5.57 -0.49
C ASN A 140 9.30 -6.16 -1.81
N LEU A 141 8.65 -7.22 -2.30
CA LEU A 141 9.08 -7.95 -3.49
C LEU A 141 9.01 -7.10 -4.77
N GLN A 142 7.92 -6.37 -4.97
CA GLN A 142 7.64 -5.71 -6.25
C GLN A 142 8.19 -4.28 -6.32
N ALA A 143 8.38 -3.61 -5.17
CA ALA A 143 8.75 -2.20 -5.14
C ALA A 143 10.01 -1.90 -4.30
N TYR A 144 10.05 -2.23 -3.01
CA TYR A 144 11.19 -1.83 -2.18
C TYR A 144 12.47 -2.55 -2.57
N ASP A 145 12.47 -3.88 -2.68
CA ASP A 145 13.68 -4.62 -3.04
C ASP A 145 14.32 -4.13 -4.36
N PRO A 146 13.58 -3.95 -5.47
CA PRO A 146 14.17 -3.39 -6.69
C PRO A 146 14.57 -1.91 -6.58
N LEU A 147 13.96 -1.11 -5.70
CA LEU A 147 14.35 0.29 -5.47
C LEU A 147 15.66 0.43 -4.69
N PHE A 148 15.99 -0.55 -3.84
CA PHE A 148 17.21 -0.57 -3.05
C PHE A 148 18.36 -1.37 -3.69
N ALA A 149 18.07 -2.17 -4.72
CA ALA A 149 19.09 -2.86 -5.52
C ALA A 149 19.76 -1.97 -6.60
N GLN A 150 19.34 -0.71 -6.74
CA GLN A 150 19.84 0.26 -7.72
C GLN A 150 21.06 1.06 -7.22
#